data_AF-A0A7W2U5W0-F1
#
_entry.id   AF-A0A7W2U5W0-F1
#
_cell.length_a   1.000
_cell.length_b   1.000
_cell.length_c   1.000
_cell.angle_alpha   90.00
_cell.angle_beta   90.00
_cell.angle_gamma   90.00
#
_symmetry.space_group_name_H-M   'P 1'
#
loop_
_entity.id
_entity.type
_entity.pdbx_description
1 polymer ?
#
loop_
_entity_poly.entity_id
_entity_poly.type
_entity_poly.pdbx_seq_one_letter_code
_entity_poly.pdbx_strand_id
1 'polypeptide(L)'
;TGEPLHLDWESLRASIKKHGVRNSTVSALMPSETSSQISNATNGIEPPRGLISIKASKDGVLKQVVPEYLRLKDNYELLWNIPSNEGYLQLVGIMQKFIDQTISANTNYDPARFEGGKVPIKQVLKDILTAYKLGVKTMYYHNTRDGADDNQIEIEDDCAGGACKI
;
A
#
# COMPACT_ATOMS: atom_id res chain seq x y z
N THR A 1 -10.59 12.07 21.33
CA THR A 1 -9.26 12.38 21.89
C THR A 1 -8.43 12.99 20.78
N GLY A 2 -7.92 14.20 20.96
CA GLY A 2 -7.11 14.88 19.93
C GLY A 2 -5.65 14.82 20.30
N GLU A 3 -4.85 14.06 19.55
CA GLU A 3 -3.39 14.08 19.67
C GLU A 3 -2.87 15.49 19.36
N PRO A 4 -2.10 16.13 20.26
CA PRO A 4 -1.58 17.48 20.03
C PRO A 4 -0.60 17.52 18.85
N LEU A 5 -0.53 18.68 18.18
CA LEU A 5 0.51 18.92 17.18
C LEU A 5 1.79 19.33 17.90
N HIS A 6 2.87 18.59 17.69
CA HIS A 6 4.15 18.79 18.39
C HIS A 6 5.07 19.84 17.75
N LEU A 7 4.72 20.36 16.57
CA LEU A 7 5.48 21.38 15.84
C LEU A 7 4.78 22.74 15.88
N ASP A 8 5.55 23.83 15.79
CA ASP A 8 5.01 25.20 15.76
C ASP A 8 4.48 25.58 14.36
N TRP A 9 3.25 25.14 14.10
CA TRP A 9 2.54 25.43 12.85
C TRP A 9 2.19 26.92 12.68
N GLU A 10 2.08 27.69 13.76
CA GLU A 10 1.69 29.10 13.66
C GLU A 10 2.86 29.99 13.27
N SER A 11 4.07 29.73 13.78
CA SER A 11 5.29 30.37 13.26
C SER A 11 5.53 30.02 11.79
N LEU A 12 5.31 28.76 11.38
CA LEU A 12 5.41 28.35 9.98
C LEU A 12 4.39 29.09 9.11
N ARG A 13 3.13 29.21 9.55
CA ARG A 13 2.08 29.96 8.86
C ARG A 13 2.48 31.44 8.66
N ALA A 14 3.02 32.08 9.69
CA ALA A 14 3.48 33.47 9.61
C ALA A 14 4.63 33.62 8.61
N SER A 15 5.59 32.69 8.61
CA SER A 15 6.70 32.66 7.66
C SER A 15 6.22 32.50 6.22
N ILE A 16 5.32 31.55 5.96
CA ILE A 16 4.73 31.31 4.62
C ILE A 16 4.02 32.57 4.10
N LYS A 17 3.27 33.28 4.95
CA LYS A 17 2.60 34.53 4.52
C LYS A 17 3.60 35.64 4.14
N LYS A 18 4.74 35.72 4.82
CA LYS A 18 5.76 36.76 4.58
C LYS A 18 6.66 36.45 3.40
N HIS A 19 7.07 35.19 3.26
CA HIS A 19 8.12 34.76 2.32
C HIS A 19 7.61 33.91 1.16
N GLY A 20 6.37 33.42 1.23
CA GLY A 20 5.81 32.49 0.27
C GLY A 20 6.38 31.07 0.40
N VAL A 21 6.09 30.25 -0.60
CA VAL A 21 6.64 28.90 -0.78
C VAL A 21 7.27 28.79 -2.16
N ARG A 22 8.37 28.04 -2.29
CA ARG A 22 9.03 27.80 -3.58
C ARG A 22 8.22 26.86 -4.47
N ASN A 23 7.57 25.86 -3.87
CA ASN A 23 6.85 24.79 -4.54
C ASN A 23 5.39 24.83 -4.10
N SER A 24 4.45 24.74 -5.05
CA SER A 24 3.01 24.76 -4.75
C SER A 24 2.50 23.50 -4.05
N THR A 25 3.18 22.37 -4.27
CA THR A 25 2.94 21.09 -3.59
C THR A 25 4.29 20.47 -3.25
N VAL A 26 4.39 19.78 -2.11
CA VAL A 26 5.65 19.16 -1.65
C VAL A 26 5.50 17.70 -1.27
N SER A 27 4.28 17.19 -1.11
CA SER A 27 4.03 15.84 -0.63
C SER A 27 2.97 15.08 -1.45
N ALA A 28 3.29 13.82 -1.76
CA ALA A 28 2.42 12.82 -2.37
C ALA A 28 2.95 11.43 -1.97
N LEU A 29 2.07 10.45 -1.76
CA LEU A 29 2.46 9.09 -1.39
C LEU A 29 2.23 8.14 -2.57
N MET A 30 3.30 7.89 -3.31
CA MET A 30 3.33 7.01 -4.48
C MET A 30 3.66 5.55 -4.10
N PRO A 31 3.24 4.56 -4.90
CA PRO A 31 3.82 3.23 -4.81
C PRO A 31 5.30 3.30 -5.23
N SER A 32 6.16 2.56 -4.54
CA SER A 32 7.62 2.67 -4.69
C SER A 32 8.30 1.35 -5.08
N GLU A 33 7.70 0.61 -6.01
CA GLU A 33 8.08 -0.78 -6.31
C GLU A 33 9.58 -1.00 -6.56
N THR A 34 10.21 -0.20 -7.43
CA THR A 34 11.63 -0.35 -7.79
C THR A 34 12.56 0.33 -6.79
N SER A 35 12.19 1.51 -6.27
CA SER A 35 13.06 2.27 -5.35
C SER A 35 13.13 1.66 -3.95
N SER A 36 12.06 1.03 -3.48
CA SER A 36 12.04 0.27 -2.22
C SER A 36 12.95 -0.97 -2.29
N GLN A 37 13.07 -1.61 -3.46
CA GLN A 37 13.97 -2.76 -3.65
C GLN A 37 15.43 -2.38 -3.42
N ILE A 38 15.86 -1.24 -3.99
CA ILE A 38 17.24 -0.76 -3.88
C ILE A 38 17.62 -0.50 -2.41
N SER A 39 16.69 0.03 -1.63
CA SER A 39 16.91 0.38 -0.21
C SER A 39 16.62 -0.77 0.75
N ASN A 40 16.21 -1.93 0.24
CA ASN A 40 15.62 -3.01 1.01
C ASN A 40 14.55 -2.51 2.00
N ALA A 41 13.53 -1.80 1.50
CA ALA A 41 12.39 -1.30 2.25
C ALA A 41 11.09 -1.94 1.78
N THR A 42 10.04 -1.87 2.61
CA THR A 42 8.67 -2.20 2.18
C THR A 42 8.15 -1.16 1.19
N ASN A 43 7.18 -1.53 0.36
CA ASN A 43 6.70 -0.71 -0.74
C ASN A 43 5.79 0.43 -0.25
N GLY A 44 6.36 1.61 0.00
CA GLY A 44 5.60 2.81 0.37
C GLY A 44 4.87 2.63 1.70
N ILE A 45 3.56 2.85 1.72
CA ILE A 45 2.71 2.65 2.90
C ILE A 45 2.04 1.26 2.93
N GLU A 46 2.30 0.41 1.95
CA GLU A 46 1.62 -0.87 1.82
C GLU A 46 2.22 -1.93 2.75
N PRO A 47 1.39 -2.73 3.43
CA PRO A 47 1.87 -3.87 4.18
C PRO A 47 2.44 -4.94 3.23
N PRO A 48 3.52 -5.64 3.61
CA PRO A 48 4.10 -6.68 2.77
C PRO A 48 3.11 -7.86 2.63
N ARG A 49 3.05 -8.47 1.43
CA ARG A 49 2.20 -9.65 1.18
C ARG A 49 2.70 -10.89 1.92
N GLY A 50 4.02 -11.04 1.99
CA GLY A 50 4.71 -12.11 2.70
C GLY A 50 6.04 -11.61 3.26
N LEU A 51 6.65 -12.42 4.13
CA LEU A 51 7.96 -12.12 4.72
C LEU A 51 9.11 -12.22 3.70
N ILE A 52 8.87 -12.95 2.61
CA ILE A 52 9.72 -13.04 1.44
C ILE A 52 8.86 -12.66 0.23
N SER A 53 9.25 -11.60 -0.48
CA SER A 53 8.65 -11.23 -1.75
C SER A 53 9.45 -11.84 -2.89
N ILE A 54 8.77 -12.48 -3.82
CA ILE A 54 9.36 -12.95 -5.07
C ILE A 54 9.01 -11.93 -6.16
N LYS A 55 10.01 -11.38 -6.85
CA LYS A 55 9.84 -10.40 -7.91
C LYS A 55 10.57 -10.85 -9.17
N ALA A 56 9.90 -10.77 -10.31
CA ALA A 56 10.52 -11.02 -11.60
C ALA A 56 11.37 -9.80 -12.03
N SER A 57 12.58 -10.07 -12.48
CA SER A 57 13.53 -9.11 -13.06
C SER A 57 13.97 -9.63 -14.43
N LYS A 58 14.52 -8.75 -15.29
CA LYS A 58 15.12 -9.14 -16.57
C LYS A 58 16.24 -10.16 -16.41
N ASP A 59 16.93 -10.14 -15.27
CA ASP A 59 18.07 -11.01 -14.95
C ASP A 59 17.65 -12.25 -14.11
N GLY A 60 16.34 -12.46 -13.92
CA GLY A 60 15.79 -13.62 -13.20
C GLY A 60 14.92 -13.26 -11.99
N VAL A 61 14.68 -14.26 -11.13
CA VAL A 61 13.81 -14.12 -9.96
C VAL A 61 14.60 -13.55 -8.78
N LEU A 62 14.18 -12.37 -8.30
CA LEU A 62 14.71 -11.72 -7.12
C LEU A 62 13.85 -12.06 -5.90
N LYS A 63 14.46 -12.67 -4.89
CA LYS A 63 13.82 -12.93 -3.59
C LYS A 63 14.29 -11.87 -2.61
N GLN A 64 13.35 -11.09 -2.09
CA GLN A 64 13.62 -10.02 -1.13
C GLN A 64 12.97 -10.35 0.21
N VAL A 65 13.76 -10.36 1.28
CA VAL A 65 13.27 -10.58 2.65
C VAL A 65 12.94 -9.23 3.28
N VAL A 66 11.85 -9.16 4.06
CA VAL A 66 11.47 -7.94 4.77
C VAL A 66 12.59 -7.44 5.71
N PRO A 67 12.70 -6.12 5.95
CA PRO A 67 13.74 -5.57 6.81
C PRO A 67 13.70 -6.14 8.22
N GLU A 68 14.87 -6.38 8.81
CA GLU A 68 15.00 -6.82 10.21
C GLU A 68 14.22 -8.12 10.53
N TYR A 69 14.01 -8.99 9.54
CA TYR A 69 13.21 -10.20 9.65
C TYR A 69 13.46 -11.02 10.92
N LEU A 70 14.72 -11.31 11.25
CA LEU A 70 15.07 -12.13 12.42
C LEU A 70 14.51 -11.58 13.74
N ARG A 71 14.39 -10.25 13.85
CA ARG A 71 13.92 -9.55 15.05
C ARG A 71 12.44 -9.19 14.99
N LEU A 72 11.92 -8.86 13.80
CA LEU A 72 10.60 -8.25 13.63
C LEU A 72 9.58 -9.16 12.93
N LYS A 73 9.90 -10.39 12.55
CA LYS A 73 8.98 -11.30 11.82
C LYS A 73 7.58 -11.40 12.46
N ASP A 74 7.50 -11.43 13.79
CA ASP A 74 6.25 -11.59 14.54
C ASP A 74 5.53 -10.25 14.76
N ASN A 75 6.20 -9.13 14.44
CA ASN A 75 5.66 -7.78 14.52
C ASN A 75 5.10 -7.28 13.17
N TYR A 76 5.41 -7.95 12.06
CA TYR A 76 4.85 -7.59 10.75
C TYR A 76 3.41 -8.07 10.63
N GLU A 77 2.49 -7.14 10.36
CA GLU A 77 1.15 -7.47 9.89
C GLU A 77 1.18 -7.61 8.36
N LEU A 78 1.03 -8.84 7.87
CA LEU A 78 1.01 -9.12 6.44
C LEU A 78 -0.33 -8.72 5.81
N LEU A 79 -0.32 -8.34 4.54
CA LEU A 79 -1.50 -7.86 3.81
C LEU A 79 -2.74 -8.77 4.00
N TRP A 80 -2.56 -10.07 3.80
CA TRP A 80 -3.64 -11.05 3.87
C TRP A 80 -3.94 -11.54 5.28
N ASN A 81 -3.25 -11.02 6.31
CA ASN A 81 -3.61 -11.25 7.72
C ASN A 81 -4.57 -10.17 8.23
N ILE A 82 -4.59 -8.99 7.62
CA ILE A 82 -5.45 -7.87 8.00
C ILE A 82 -6.93 -8.27 7.84
N PRO A 83 -7.78 -8.09 8.88
CA PRO A 83 -9.18 -8.54 8.86
C PRO A 83 -10.08 -7.74 7.91
N SER A 84 -9.82 -6.44 7.76
CA SER A 84 -10.64 -5.54 6.94
C SER A 84 -9.84 -4.29 6.51
N ASN A 85 -10.35 -3.56 5.51
CA ASN A 85 -9.72 -2.32 5.05
C ASN A 85 -9.86 -1.15 6.05
N GLU A 86 -10.67 -1.27 7.12
CA GLU A 86 -11.02 -0.14 7.99
C GLU A 86 -9.78 0.49 8.65
N GLY A 87 -8.91 -0.31 9.28
CA GLY A 87 -7.71 0.20 9.94
C GLY A 87 -6.75 0.89 8.97
N TYR A 88 -6.52 0.27 7.80
CA TYR A 88 -5.70 0.86 6.75
C TYR A 88 -6.28 2.18 6.23
N LEU A 89 -7.59 2.24 5.94
CA LEU A 89 -8.24 3.45 5.46
C LEU A 89 -8.22 4.58 6.51
N GLN A 90 -8.31 4.25 7.80
CA GLN A 90 -8.13 5.23 8.89
C GLN A 90 -6.71 5.80 8.89
N LEU A 91 -5.68 4.97 8.73
CA LEU A 91 -4.30 5.42 8.62
C LEU A 91 -4.10 6.32 7.39
N VAL A 92 -4.64 5.95 6.24
CA VAL A 92 -4.63 6.77 5.02
C VAL A 92 -5.31 8.12 5.26
N GLY A 93 -6.47 8.15 5.92
CA GLY A 93 -7.16 9.39 6.29
C GLY A 93 -6.31 10.30 7.20
N ILE A 94 -5.62 9.71 8.19
CA ILE A 94 -4.70 10.44 9.07
C ILE A 94 -3.52 11.01 8.28
N MET A 95 -2.91 10.23 7.38
CA MET A 95 -1.84 10.72 6.50
C MET A 95 -2.34 11.85 5.61
N GLN A 96 -3.52 11.69 5.00
CA GLN A 96 -4.10 12.64 4.05
C GLN A 96 -4.33 14.04 4.65
N LYS A 97 -4.47 14.15 5.98
CA LYS A 97 -4.51 15.42 6.72
C LYS A 97 -3.29 16.31 6.44
N PHE A 98 -2.12 15.73 6.21
CA PHE A 98 -0.85 16.45 6.04
C PHE A 98 -0.29 16.37 4.62
N ILE A 99 -0.88 15.56 3.73
CA ILE A 99 -0.44 15.41 2.34
C ILE A 99 -1.15 16.41 1.42
N ASP A 100 -0.36 17.17 0.66
CA ASP A 100 -0.86 18.22 -0.25
C ASP A 100 -1.67 17.61 -1.40
N GLN A 101 -1.09 16.60 -2.05
CA GLN A 101 -1.70 15.88 -3.17
C GLN A 101 -2.53 14.70 -2.65
N THR A 102 -2.31 13.50 -3.19
CA THR A 102 -3.06 12.29 -2.86
C THR A 102 -2.14 11.13 -2.49
N ILE A 103 -2.78 10.03 -2.10
CA ILE A 103 -2.17 8.78 -1.68
C ILE A 103 -2.70 7.68 -2.59
N SER A 104 -1.81 6.81 -3.09
CA SER A 104 -2.18 5.60 -3.84
C SER A 104 -2.74 4.52 -2.93
N ALA A 105 -3.89 4.79 -2.31
CA ALA A 105 -4.51 3.91 -1.32
C ALA A 105 -5.20 2.71 -1.97
N ASN A 106 -4.86 1.50 -1.54
CA ASN A 106 -5.44 0.26 -2.07
C ASN A 106 -6.61 -0.24 -1.21
N THR A 107 -7.44 -1.10 -1.79
CA THR A 107 -8.39 -1.95 -1.04
C THR A 107 -8.14 -3.40 -1.35
N ASN A 108 -8.26 -4.25 -0.34
CA ASN A 108 -7.84 -5.64 -0.41
C ASN A 108 -8.98 -6.52 0.08
N TYR A 109 -9.28 -7.58 -0.67
CA TYR A 109 -10.35 -8.51 -0.34
C TYR A 109 -9.87 -9.93 -0.58
N ASP A 110 -10.03 -10.78 0.43
CA ASP A 110 -9.80 -12.22 0.31
C ASP A 110 -11.17 -12.92 0.22
N PRO A 111 -11.57 -13.44 -0.96
CA PRO A 111 -12.88 -14.07 -1.15
C PRO A 111 -13.14 -15.23 -0.19
N ALA A 112 -12.10 -15.94 0.25
CA ALA A 112 -12.22 -17.07 1.18
C ALA A 112 -12.74 -16.66 2.57
N ARG A 113 -12.70 -15.37 2.91
CA ARG A 113 -13.21 -14.82 4.17
C ARG A 113 -14.70 -14.51 4.15
N PHE A 114 -15.33 -14.62 2.98
CA PHE A 114 -16.75 -14.30 2.80
C PHE A 114 -17.55 -15.55 2.47
N GLU A 115 -18.80 -15.55 2.90
CA GLU A 115 -19.73 -16.64 2.63
C GLU A 115 -19.87 -16.88 1.12
N GLY A 116 -19.73 -18.15 0.70
CA GLY A 116 -19.81 -18.53 -0.70
C GLY A 116 -18.61 -18.11 -1.56
N GLY A 117 -17.49 -17.69 -0.96
CA GLY A 117 -16.25 -17.38 -1.68
C GLY A 117 -16.36 -16.13 -2.56
N LYS A 118 -17.26 -15.20 -2.22
CA LYS A 118 -17.58 -14.02 -3.03
C LYS A 118 -17.59 -12.77 -2.16
N VAL A 119 -16.87 -11.74 -2.60
CA VAL A 119 -16.87 -10.45 -1.92
C VAL A 119 -18.22 -9.75 -2.14
N PRO A 120 -19.00 -9.45 -1.08
CA PRO A 120 -20.29 -8.79 -1.24
C PRO A 120 -20.11 -7.35 -1.74
N ILE A 121 -20.86 -6.94 -2.76
CA ILE A 121 -20.81 -5.54 -3.26
C ILE A 121 -21.14 -4.52 -2.17
N LYS A 122 -22.01 -4.90 -1.21
CA LYS A 122 -22.34 -4.11 -0.04
C LYS A 122 -21.11 -3.76 0.80
N GLN A 123 -20.15 -4.69 0.92
CA GLN A 123 -18.91 -4.46 1.65
C GLN A 123 -18.01 -3.47 0.89
N VAL A 124 -17.85 -3.65 -0.42
CA VAL A 124 -17.04 -2.74 -1.26
C VAL A 124 -17.59 -1.31 -1.21
N LEU A 125 -18.91 -1.15 -1.35
CA LEU A 125 -19.55 0.16 -1.24
C LEU A 125 -19.40 0.78 0.16
N LYS A 126 -19.49 -0.03 1.22
CA LYS A 126 -19.23 0.42 2.59
C LYS A 126 -17.81 0.96 2.74
N ASP A 127 -16.81 0.28 2.18
CA ASP A 127 -15.40 0.69 2.27
C ASP A 127 -15.14 1.97 1.47
N ILE A 128 -15.75 2.12 0.28
CA ILE A 128 -15.69 3.37 -0.51
C ILE A 128 -16.30 4.54 0.28
N LEU A 129 -17.48 4.35 0.87
CA LEU A 129 -18.13 5.38 1.69
C LEU A 129 -17.33 5.70 2.95
N THR A 130 -16.66 4.71 3.53
CA THR A 130 -15.76 4.89 4.67
C THR A 130 -14.55 5.71 4.29
N ALA A 131 -13.90 5.41 3.15
CA ALA A 131 -12.79 6.18 2.61
C ALA A 131 -13.20 7.65 2.37
N TYR A 132 -14.37 7.87 1.76
CA TYR A 132 -14.93 9.20 1.55
C TYR A 132 -15.17 9.93 2.89
N LYS A 133 -15.78 9.27 3.86
CA LYS A 133 -16.03 9.83 5.20
C LYS A 133 -14.74 10.24 5.92
N LEU A 134 -13.65 9.50 5.71
CA LEU A 134 -12.34 9.76 6.30
C LEU A 134 -11.52 10.81 5.55
N GLY A 135 -12.02 11.33 4.42
CA GLY A 135 -11.33 12.34 3.62
C GLY A 135 -10.24 11.77 2.71
N VAL A 136 -10.25 10.47 2.42
CA VAL A 136 -9.35 9.86 1.43
C VAL A 136 -9.68 10.41 0.05
N LYS A 137 -8.67 10.95 -0.66
CA LYS A 137 -8.87 11.65 -1.94
C LYS A 137 -8.98 10.70 -3.14
N THR A 138 -8.22 9.61 -3.16
CA THR A 138 -8.20 8.64 -4.27
C THR A 138 -8.11 7.20 -3.78
N MET A 139 -8.69 6.30 -4.56
CA MET A 139 -8.55 4.85 -4.43
C MET A 139 -7.80 4.35 -5.66
N TYR A 140 -6.77 3.54 -5.47
CA TYR A 140 -5.86 3.09 -6.52
C TYR A 140 -6.18 1.69 -7.00
N TYR A 141 -5.60 0.65 -6.41
CA TYR A 141 -5.92 -0.74 -6.76
C TYR A 141 -6.98 -1.35 -5.86
N HIS A 142 -7.73 -2.26 -6.46
CA HIS A 142 -8.58 -3.23 -5.78
C HIS A 142 -7.92 -4.60 -5.92
N ASN A 143 -7.28 -5.08 -4.87
CA ASN A 143 -6.60 -6.37 -4.86
C ASN A 143 -7.57 -7.45 -4.38
N THR A 144 -7.77 -8.49 -5.19
CA THR A 144 -8.50 -9.69 -4.79
C THR A 144 -7.52 -10.82 -4.64
N ARG A 145 -7.51 -11.52 -3.51
CA ARG A 145 -6.66 -12.70 -3.33
C ARG A 145 -7.15 -13.82 -4.26
N ASP A 146 -6.25 -14.34 -5.08
CA ASP A 146 -6.50 -15.44 -6.01
C ASP A 146 -6.32 -16.83 -5.38
N GLY A 147 -5.72 -16.89 -4.18
CA GLY A 147 -5.47 -18.13 -3.45
C GLY A 147 -4.20 -18.85 -3.89
N ALA A 148 -3.39 -18.25 -4.78
CA ALA A 148 -2.06 -18.75 -5.07
C ALA A 148 -1.13 -18.42 -3.89
N ASP A 149 -0.32 -19.40 -3.47
CA ASP A 149 0.77 -19.12 -2.53
C ASP A 149 1.83 -18.30 -3.27
N ASP A 150 2.26 -17.16 -2.70
CA ASP A 150 3.34 -16.30 -3.21
C ASP A 150 4.69 -17.06 -3.37
N ASN A 151 4.75 -18.33 -2.97
CA ASN A 151 5.87 -19.26 -3.17
C ASN A 151 5.90 -19.91 -4.56
N GLN A 152 4.84 -19.80 -5.36
CA GLN A 152 4.73 -20.43 -6.68
C GLN A 152 4.89 -19.40 -7.79
N ILE A 153 6.12 -18.94 -8.00
CA ILE A 153 6.55 -18.73 -9.39
C ILE A 153 7.16 -20.07 -9.79
N GLU A 154 6.32 -20.99 -10.29
CA GLU A 154 6.85 -22.03 -11.15
C GLU A 154 7.49 -21.30 -12.33
N ILE A 155 8.80 -21.48 -12.47
CA ILE A 155 9.51 -21.09 -13.68
C ILE A 155 9.00 -22.05 -14.75
N GLU A 156 7.92 -21.69 -15.44
CA GLU A 156 7.78 -22.15 -16.81
C GLU A 156 8.96 -21.55 -17.56
N ASP A 157 10.00 -22.37 -17.75
CA ASP A 157 10.94 -22.21 -18.86
C ASP A 157 10.09 -22.27 -20.15
N ASP A 158 9.50 -21.14 -20.54
CA ASP A 158 8.85 -20.98 -21.84
C ASP A 158 9.95 -20.84 -22.89
N CYS A 159 10.61 -21.98 -23.10
CA CYS A 159 11.70 -22.16 -24.02
C CYS A 159 11.10 -22.38 -25.42
N ALA A 160 11.42 -21.45 -26.33
CA ALA A 160 11.44 -21.64 -27.77
C ALA A 160 10.10 -21.87 -28.50
N GLY A 161 9.24 -20.86 -28.55
CA GLY A 161 8.14 -20.83 -29.52
C GLY A 161 7.56 -19.44 -29.70
N GLY A 162 7.94 -18.75 -30.78
CA GLY A 162 7.55 -17.36 -31.06
C GLY A 162 6.06 -17.13 -31.32
N ALA A 163 5.23 -17.12 -30.27
CA ALA A 163 3.87 -16.63 -30.32
C ALA A 163 3.44 -16.04 -28.96
N CYS A 164 3.46 -14.70 -28.86
CA CYS A 164 2.80 -13.99 -27.77
C CYS A 164 1.28 -14.21 -27.86
N LYS A 165 0.65 -14.66 -26.77
CA LYS A 165 -0.81 -14.66 -26.64
C LYS A 165 -1.30 -13.31 -26.08
N ILE A 166 -2.41 -12.84 -26.66
CA ILE A 166 -3.23 -11.70 -26.23
C ILE A 166 -3.83 -11.96 -24.84
#